data_AF-A0A9D4KA54-F1
#
_entry.id   AF-A0A9D4KA54-F1
#
_cell.length_a   1.000
_cell.length_b   1.000
_cell.length_c   1.000
_cell.angle_alpha   90.00
_cell.angle_beta   90.00
_cell.angle_gamma   90.00
#
_symmetry.space_group_name_H-M   'P 1'
#
loop_
_entity.id
_entity.type
_entity.pdbx_description
1 polymer ?
#
loop_
_entity_poly.entity_id
_entity_poly.type
_entity_poly.pdbx_seq_one_letter_code
_entity_poly.pdbx_strand_id
1 'polypeptide(L)'
;MISYFDTQIATILANMATTDLSRRDIISYNGIPLLIHYLEQRPADCRQDAEVSACERLQQKAAIALTRLSKDGVTAAMIVELQGMIGKS
;
A
#
# COMPACT_ATOMS: atom_id res chain seq x y z
N MET A 1 6.17 -6.53 13.29
CA MET A 1 4.95 -7.35 13.51
C MET A 1 3.81 -6.64 12.83
N ILE A 2 3.20 -7.27 11.82
CA ILE A 2 2.09 -6.69 11.07
C ILE A 2 0.84 -6.71 11.94
N SER A 3 0.23 -5.55 12.16
CA SER A 3 -0.98 -5.44 12.96
C SER A 3 -2.19 -5.88 12.16
N TYR A 4 -3.17 -6.46 12.85
CA TYR A 4 -4.53 -6.65 12.31
C TYR A 4 -5.10 -5.32 11.78
N PHE A 5 -4.75 -4.19 12.42
CA PHE A 5 -5.15 -2.86 11.98
C PHE A 5 -4.56 -2.47 10.63
N ASP A 6 -3.27 -2.76 10.36
CA ASP A 6 -2.62 -2.42 9.08
C ASP A 6 -3.34 -3.10 7.91
N THR A 7 -3.69 -4.38 8.10
CA THR A 7 -4.43 -5.17 7.11
C THR A 7 -5.83 -4.58 6.83
N GLN A 8 -6.51 -4.10 7.87
CA GLN A 8 -7.82 -3.46 7.72
C GLN A 8 -7.71 -2.10 7.02
N ILE A 9 -6.74 -1.28 7.40
CA ILE A 9 -6.48 0.02 6.76
C ILE A 9 -6.19 -0.18 5.28
N ALA A 10 -5.30 -1.11 4.91
CA ALA A 10 -5.01 -1.41 3.51
C ALA A 10 -6.25 -1.88 2.74
N THR A 11 -7.14 -2.64 3.38
CA THR A 11 -8.41 -3.08 2.77
C THR A 11 -9.35 -1.91 2.52
N ILE A 12 -9.51 -1.01 3.49
CA ILE A 12 -10.33 0.20 3.35
C ILE A 12 -9.78 1.08 2.23
N LEU A 13 -8.47 1.36 2.24
CA LEU A 13 -7.82 2.18 1.22
C LEU A 13 -7.94 1.56 -0.18
N ALA A 14 -7.78 0.25 -0.31
CA ALA A 14 -7.98 -0.43 -1.59
C ALA A 14 -9.41 -0.25 -2.11
N ASN A 15 -10.41 -0.36 -1.24
CA ASN A 15 -11.81 -0.15 -1.61
C ASN A 15 -12.10 1.31 -1.96
N MET A 16 -11.60 2.25 -1.17
CA MET A 16 -11.74 3.68 -1.42
C MET A 16 -11.10 4.09 -2.75
N ALA A 17 -9.96 3.51 -3.12
CA ALA A 17 -9.29 3.78 -4.40
C ALA A 17 -10.14 3.39 -5.65
N THR A 18 -11.32 2.81 -5.49
CA THR A 18 -12.23 2.54 -6.63
C THR A 18 -12.87 3.82 -7.18
N THR A 19 -13.12 4.84 -6.37
CA THR A 19 -13.81 6.07 -6.77
C THR A 19 -12.84 7.24 -6.94
N ASP A 20 -13.08 8.14 -7.90
CA ASP A 20 -12.15 9.24 -8.18
C ASP A 20 -12.07 10.28 -7.06
N LEU A 21 -13.19 10.54 -6.35
CA LEU A 21 -13.21 11.43 -5.19
C LEU A 21 -12.32 10.89 -4.07
N SER A 22 -12.49 9.62 -3.70
CA SER A 22 -11.69 9.02 -2.64
C SER A 22 -10.22 8.84 -3.02
N ARG A 23 -9.87 8.69 -4.31
CA ARG A 23 -8.46 8.69 -4.73
C ARG A 23 -7.77 10.01 -4.37
N ARG A 24 -8.44 11.15 -4.59
CA ARG A 24 -7.89 12.47 -4.23
C ARG A 24 -7.68 12.60 -2.73
N ASP A 25 -8.62 12.09 -1.93
CA ASP A 25 -8.47 12.07 -0.47
C ASP A 25 -7.27 11.22 -0.06
N ILE A 26 -7.15 10.00 -0.61
CA ILE A 26 -6.01 9.11 -0.33
C ILE A 26 -4.67 9.80 -0.64
N ILE A 27 -4.58 10.52 -1.76
CA ILE A 27 -3.36 11.26 -2.13
C ILE A 27 -3.11 12.42 -1.15
N SER A 28 -4.16 13.18 -0.81
CA SER A 28 -4.07 14.37 0.05
C SER A 28 -3.69 14.03 1.49
N TYR A 29 -4.04 12.84 1.97
CA TYR A 29 -3.77 12.37 3.32
C TYR A 29 -2.60 11.37 3.39
N ASN A 30 -1.61 11.48 2.51
CA ASN A 30 -0.38 10.66 2.51
C ASN A 30 -0.64 9.14 2.45
N GLY A 31 -1.70 8.71 1.77
CA GLY A 31 -2.02 7.30 1.63
C GLY A 31 -1.04 6.54 0.72
N ILE A 32 -0.42 7.20 -0.26
CA ILE A 32 0.56 6.56 -1.17
C ILE A 32 1.82 6.08 -0.44
N PRO A 33 2.54 6.93 0.34
CA PRO A 33 3.67 6.47 1.14
C PRO A 33 3.32 5.32 2.09
N LEU A 34 2.14 5.35 2.71
CA LEU A 34 1.66 4.28 3.59
C LEU A 34 1.47 2.95 2.85
N LEU A 35 0.85 2.99 1.67
CA LEU A 35 0.65 1.81 0.84
C LEU A 35 1.98 1.24 0.33
N ILE A 36 2.96 2.09 -0.02
CA ILE A 36 4.31 1.63 -0.38
C ILE A 36 4.98 0.96 0.83
N HIS A 37 4.89 1.56 2.01
CA HIS A 37 5.41 0.96 3.23
C HIS A 37 4.81 -0.42 3.52
N TYR A 38 3.49 -0.59 3.31
CA TYR A 38 2.82 -1.89 3.44
C TYR A 38 3.26 -2.90 2.38
N LEU A 39 3.54 -2.45 1.15
CA LEU A 39 4.02 -3.31 0.08
C LEU A 39 5.43 -3.86 0.37
N GLU A 40 6.26 -3.09 1.04
CA GLU A 40 7.67 -3.43 1.34
C GLU A 40 7.88 -4.23 2.62
N GLN A 41 6.82 -4.49 3.39
CA GLN A 41 6.88 -5.36 4.56
C GLN A 41 7.43 -6.74 4.17
N ARG A 42 8.51 -7.19 4.82
CA ARG A 42 9.15 -8.46 4.49
C ARG A 42 8.54 -9.61 5.29
N PRO A 43 8.09 -10.69 4.63
CA PRO A 43 7.67 -11.91 5.33
C PRO A 43 8.79 -12.56 6.14
N ALA A 44 10.06 -12.28 5.82
CA ALA A 44 11.21 -12.83 6.53
C ALA A 44 11.31 -12.38 8.01
N ASP A 45 10.67 -11.27 8.37
CA ASP A 45 10.56 -10.83 9.77
C ASP A 45 9.39 -11.53 10.52
N CYS A 46 8.56 -12.29 9.80
CA CYS A 46 7.46 -13.09 10.31
C CYS A 46 7.92 -14.53 10.55
N ARG A 47 7.69 -15.05 11.76
CA ARG A 47 8.20 -16.38 12.17
C ARG A 47 7.15 -17.49 12.07
N GLN A 48 5.89 -17.14 11.86
CA GLN A 48 4.75 -18.07 11.82
C GLN A 48 4.00 -17.99 10.49
N ASP A 49 3.50 -19.11 9.99
CA ASP A 49 2.72 -19.19 8.74
C ASP A 49 1.52 -18.24 8.71
N ALA A 50 0.90 -18.01 9.88
CA ALA A 50 -0.20 -17.07 10.03
C ALA A 50 0.22 -15.61 9.80
N GLU A 51 1.43 -15.24 10.26
CA GLU A 51 2.01 -13.92 10.08
C GLU A 51 2.46 -13.70 8.63
N VAL A 52 3.06 -14.72 8.01
CA VAL A 52 3.41 -14.71 6.58
C VAL A 52 2.15 -14.50 5.73
N SER A 53 1.10 -15.27 5.99
CA SER A 53 -0.18 -15.12 5.29
C SER A 53 -0.81 -13.75 5.51
N ALA A 54 -0.63 -13.14 6.69
CA ALA A 54 -1.09 -11.79 6.97
C ALA A 54 -0.28 -10.73 6.20
N CYS A 55 1.04 -10.92 6.11
CA CYS A 55 1.93 -10.09 5.31
C CYS A 55 1.54 -10.10 3.83
N GLU A 56 1.37 -11.29 3.25
CA GLU A 56 0.97 -11.43 1.85
C GLU A 56 -0.38 -10.74 1.57
N ARG A 57 -1.35 -10.90 2.48
CA ARG A 57 -2.65 -10.21 2.35
C ARG A 57 -2.49 -8.69 2.41
N LEU A 58 -1.67 -8.18 3.33
CA LEU A 58 -1.40 -6.74 3.45
C LEU A 58 -0.77 -6.20 2.15
N GLN A 59 0.29 -6.86 1.67
CA GLN A 59 0.99 -6.49 0.44
C GLN A 59 0.07 -6.54 -0.78
N GLN A 60 -0.77 -7.58 -0.88
CA GLN A 60 -1.73 -7.71 -1.97
C GLN A 60 -2.74 -6.54 -1.97
N LYS A 61 -3.27 -6.15 -0.80
CA LYS A 61 -4.19 -5.01 -0.70
C LYS A 61 -3.51 -3.70 -1.04
N ALA A 62 -2.27 -3.52 -0.59
CA ALA A 62 -1.47 -2.36 -0.93
C ALA A 62 -1.22 -2.25 -2.45
N ALA A 63 -0.82 -3.35 -3.09
CA ALA A 63 -0.61 -3.41 -4.55
C ALA A 63 -1.88 -3.07 -5.33
N ILE A 64 -3.04 -3.61 -4.92
CA ILE A 64 -4.34 -3.31 -5.54
C ILE A 64 -4.68 -1.82 -5.42
N ALA A 65 -4.49 -1.23 -4.23
CA ALA A 65 -4.75 0.19 -4.02
C ALA A 65 -3.84 1.06 -4.90
N LEU A 66 -2.53 0.79 -4.92
CA LEU A 66 -1.56 1.50 -5.75
C LEU A 66 -1.88 1.38 -7.24
N THR A 67 -2.28 0.20 -7.71
CA THR A 67 -2.69 -0.03 -9.11
C THR A 67 -3.92 0.81 -9.50
N ARG A 68 -4.84 1.00 -8.55
CA ARG A 68 -6.03 1.83 -8.76
C ARG A 68 -5.70 3.32 -8.74
N LEU A 69 -4.74 3.73 -7.92
CA LEU A 69 -4.25 5.11 -7.84
C LEU A 69 -3.40 5.49 -9.06
N SER A 70 -2.63 4.56 -9.62
CA SER A 70 -1.77 4.77 -10.79
C SER A 70 -2.50 4.90 -12.13
N LYS A 71 -3.85 4.97 -12.12
CA LYS A 71 -4.63 5.26 -13.33
C LYS A 71 -4.42 6.70 -13.83
N ASP A 72 -4.01 7.59 -12.94
CA ASP A 72 -3.62 8.95 -13.26
C ASP A 72 -2.09 9.04 -13.45
N GLY A 73 -1.65 9.68 -14.53
CA GLY A 73 -0.23 9.74 -14.90
C GLY A 73 0.64 10.49 -13.90
N VAL A 74 0.08 11.51 -13.24
CA VAL A 74 0.78 12.27 -12.19
C VAL A 74 0.98 11.40 -10.96
N THR A 75 -0.07 10.70 -10.56
CA THR A 75 -0.04 9.77 -9.43
C THR A 75 0.90 8.58 -9.68
N ALA A 76 0.94 8.06 -10.91
CA ALA A 76 1.88 7.00 -11.30
C ALA A 76 3.34 7.46 -11.20
N ALA A 77 3.66 8.67 -11.66
CA ALA A 77 5.00 9.24 -11.55
C ALA A 77 5.42 9.40 -10.07
N MET A 78 4.51 9.90 -9.22
CA MET A 78 4.76 10.03 -7.78
C MET A 78 5.06 8.69 -7.10
N ILE A 79 4.33 7.62 -7.45
CA ILE A 79 4.58 6.27 -6.91
C ILE A 79 5.98 5.77 -7.31
N VAL A 80 6.39 5.99 -8.57
CA VAL A 80 7.72 5.60 -9.07
C VAL A 80 8.83 6.37 -8.36
N GLU A 81 8.67 7.69 -8.17
CA GLU A 81 9.64 8.50 -7.42
C GLU A 81 9.78 8.00 -5.98
N LEU A 82 8.66 7.76 -5.29
CA LEU A 82 8.68 7.30 -3.90
C LEU A 82 9.31 5.91 -3.74
N GLN A 83 9.01 4.96 -4.63
CA GLN A 83 9.68 3.66 -4.62
C GLN A 83 11.18 3.77 -4.96
N GLY A 84 11.54 4.66 -5.88
CA GLY A 84 12.94 4.95 -6.21
C GLY A 84 13.73 5.61 -5.08
N MET A 85 13.05 6.38 -4.22
CA MET A 85 13.64 6.97 -3.01
C MET A 85 13.78 5.96 -1.88
N ILE A 86 12.84 5.04 -1.71
CA ILE A 86 12.88 4.05 -0.62
C ILE A 86 13.81 2.86 -0.96
N GLY A 87 13.93 2.46 -2.23
CA GLY A 87 14.83 1.39 -2.67
C GLY A 87 16.33 1.73 -2.69
N LYS A 88 16.74 2.94 -2.27
CA LYS A 88 18.15 3.38 -2.22
C LYS A 88 18.72 3.57 -0.82
N SER A 89 17.99 3.22 0.24
CA SER A 89 18.46 3.34 1.63
C SER A 89 18.93 2.02 2.23
#